data_AF-A0A0C2WKD5-F1
#
_entry.id   AF-A0A0C2WKD5-F1
#
_cell.length_a   1.000
_cell.length_b   1.000
_cell.length_c   1.000
_cell.angle_alpha   90.00
_cell.angle_beta   90.00
_cell.angle_gamma   90.00
#
_symmetry.space_group_name_H-M   'P 1'
#
loop_
_entity.id
_entity.type
_entity.pdbx_description
1 polymer ?
#
loop_
_entity_poly.entity_id
_entity_poly.type
_entity_poly.pdbx_seq_one_letter_code
_entity_poly.pdbx_strand_id
1 'polypeptide(L)'
;MAVYVRSTPARRRLRPSALTVGSWQAASGFATPSNPYDVVVIGGGPGGYVAAITVAQLGLKTTCIEKRGSLGRTCLNVGCIPSKAMLNNSHFCHQAQHDFERRGIDVSNVALNLPKMLEAKDQAVTSLTKDIEFLFKQNKVDYIKGTGSFVSPTTLSIQLLEGGETQVEAKNIIIATGSEVTPFPGGAIEIDEQQIASSTGALELQKVPEKLVVIGGGIIGLEMGSVWSCLGSEVTVVEFLGAIGGAGIDEVAKQFQRLLSKQGLKFKLKHQGVVCREEG
;
A
#
# COMPACT_ATOMS: atom_id res chain seq x y z
N MET A 1 2.39 12.02 -1.39
CA MET A 1 1.83 12.57 -0.14
C MET A 1 2.89 12.39 0.93
N ALA A 2 3.32 13.49 1.54
CA ALA A 2 4.18 13.45 2.72
C ALA A 2 3.37 13.95 3.93
N VAL A 3 3.40 13.20 5.02
CA VAL A 3 2.58 13.38 6.23
C VAL A 3 3.51 13.63 7.40
N TYR A 4 3.40 14.80 8.07
CA TYR A 4 4.28 15.22 9.17
C TYR A 4 3.71 14.85 10.56
N VAL A 5 4.43 14.04 11.36
CA VAL A 5 4.03 13.51 12.68
C VAL A 5 5.19 13.58 13.69
N ARG A 6 4.98 14.16 14.88
CA ARG A 6 6.06 14.34 15.87
C ARG A 6 6.20 13.10 16.79
N SER A 7 7.29 12.32 16.71
CA SER A 7 7.68 11.34 17.77
C SER A 7 9.17 11.02 17.79
N THR A 8 9.67 10.66 18.97
CA THR A 8 11.06 10.39 19.35
C THR A 8 11.51 8.95 19.05
N PRO A 9 12.81 8.70 18.74
CA PRO A 9 13.30 7.39 18.31
C PRO A 9 13.95 6.57 19.44
N ALA A 10 13.94 5.24 19.32
CA ALA A 10 14.77 4.34 20.11
C ALA A 10 15.55 3.36 19.20
N ARG A 11 16.84 3.18 19.52
CA ARG A 11 17.85 2.52 18.69
C ARG A 11 17.86 0.99 18.78
N ARG A 12 18.19 0.43 17.62
CA ARG A 12 18.58 -0.94 17.22
C ARG A 12 19.70 -1.59 18.06
N ARG A 13 19.75 -2.93 18.09
CA ARG A 13 21.00 -3.72 17.93
C ARG A 13 20.74 -5.18 17.52
N LEU A 14 21.71 -5.71 16.78
CA LEU A 14 21.71 -6.95 16.01
C LEU A 14 22.24 -8.16 16.80
N ARG A 15 21.89 -9.36 16.28
CA ARG A 15 22.37 -10.71 16.64
C ARG A 15 23.87 -10.94 16.34
N PRO A 16 24.40 -12.09 16.78
CA PRO A 16 25.09 -12.96 15.83
C PRO A 16 24.64 -14.44 15.83
N SER A 17 25.14 -15.09 14.79
CA SER A 17 24.95 -16.39 14.14
C SER A 17 25.30 -17.66 14.92
N ALA A 18 24.76 -18.80 14.45
CA ALA A 18 25.41 -20.10 14.50
C ALA A 18 25.14 -20.89 13.20
N LEU A 19 26.20 -21.47 12.64
CA LEU A 19 26.22 -22.38 11.48
C LEU A 19 26.01 -23.83 11.95
N THR A 20 25.39 -24.67 11.12
CA THR A 20 25.69 -26.10 11.11
C THR A 20 25.42 -26.71 9.74
N VAL A 21 26.40 -27.47 9.27
CA VAL A 21 26.46 -28.19 7.98
C VAL A 21 25.87 -29.58 8.17
N GLY A 22 25.08 -30.04 7.20
CA GLY A 22 24.65 -31.43 7.09
C GLY A 22 24.35 -31.76 5.63
N SER A 23 25.19 -32.61 5.04
CA SER A 23 25.04 -33.20 3.71
C SER A 23 23.88 -34.21 3.68
N TRP A 24 23.37 -34.56 2.49
CA TRP A 24 23.25 -35.92 1.95
C TRP A 24 22.38 -35.96 0.67
N GLN A 25 23.06 -36.37 -0.41
CA GLN A 25 22.66 -37.23 -1.53
C GLN A 25 21.57 -36.85 -2.55
N ALA A 26 21.99 -37.07 -3.79
CA ALA A 26 21.33 -36.79 -5.05
C ALA A 26 20.09 -37.66 -5.30
N ALA A 27 19.05 -37.01 -5.82
CA ALA A 27 18.17 -37.61 -6.80
C ALA A 27 18.33 -36.79 -8.09
N SER A 28 18.98 -37.39 -9.08
CA SER A 28 18.98 -36.93 -10.46
C SER A 28 17.56 -37.00 -11.00
N GLY A 29 16.77 -35.94 -10.79
CA GLY A 29 15.57 -35.69 -11.56
C GLY A 29 15.99 -35.31 -12.97
N PHE A 30 15.58 -36.10 -13.95
CA PHE A 30 15.68 -35.75 -15.36
C PHE A 30 15.17 -34.32 -15.56
N ALA A 31 16.06 -33.41 -15.94
CA ALA A 31 15.69 -32.09 -16.40
C ALA A 31 14.95 -32.26 -17.74
N THR A 32 13.64 -32.47 -17.68
CA THR A 32 12.77 -32.07 -18.78
C THR A 32 13.08 -30.60 -19.07
N PRO A 33 13.29 -30.19 -20.33
CA PRO A 33 13.15 -28.79 -20.66
C PRO A 33 11.74 -28.44 -20.22
N SER A 34 11.62 -27.63 -19.16
CA SER A 34 10.32 -27.20 -18.68
C SER A 34 9.69 -26.47 -19.85
N ASN A 35 8.66 -27.07 -20.46
CA ASN A 35 7.94 -26.41 -21.56
C ASN A 35 7.68 -24.96 -21.16
N PRO A 36 8.05 -23.99 -22.03
CA PRO A 36 7.97 -22.58 -21.70
C PRO A 36 6.55 -22.25 -21.26
N TYR A 37 6.43 -21.30 -20.34
CA TYR A 37 5.11 -20.75 -20.00
C TYR A 37 4.50 -20.14 -21.26
N ASP A 38 3.19 -20.28 -21.42
CA ASP A 38 2.50 -19.55 -22.48
C ASP A 38 2.48 -18.05 -22.14
N VAL A 39 2.32 -17.73 -20.85
CA VAL A 39 2.34 -16.36 -20.34
C VAL A 39 3.04 -16.26 -18.98
N VAL A 40 3.94 -15.30 -18.83
CA VAL A 40 4.42 -14.82 -17.53
C VAL A 40 3.85 -13.44 -17.23
N VAL A 41 3.38 -13.24 -16.01
CA VAL A 41 2.98 -11.93 -15.49
C VAL A 41 4.00 -11.42 -14.47
N ILE A 42 4.56 -10.23 -14.70
CA ILE A 42 5.50 -9.59 -13.77
C ILE A 42 4.74 -8.58 -12.91
N GLY A 43 4.45 -8.98 -11.66
CA GLY A 43 3.75 -8.19 -10.65
C GLY A 43 2.35 -8.72 -10.37
N GLY A 44 2.08 -9.05 -9.10
CA GLY A 44 0.81 -9.57 -8.61
C GLY A 44 -0.16 -8.49 -8.12
N GLY A 45 -0.15 -7.29 -8.70
CA GLY A 45 -1.16 -6.25 -8.41
C GLY A 45 -2.50 -6.55 -9.10
N PRO A 46 -3.56 -5.71 -8.93
CA PRO A 46 -4.85 -5.92 -9.59
C PRO A 46 -4.77 -6.22 -11.08
N GLY A 47 -4.01 -5.43 -11.84
CA GLY A 47 -3.81 -5.70 -13.27
C GLY A 47 -3.10 -7.03 -13.56
N GLY A 48 -2.21 -7.47 -12.67
CA GLY A 48 -1.41 -8.67 -12.87
C GLY A 48 -2.06 -9.96 -12.41
N TYR A 49 -2.56 -10.03 -11.17
CA TYR A 49 -3.20 -11.25 -10.66
C TYR A 49 -4.49 -11.56 -11.42
N VAL A 50 -5.26 -10.54 -11.84
CA VAL A 50 -6.46 -10.74 -12.67
C VAL A 50 -6.07 -11.25 -14.05
N ALA A 51 -5.03 -10.68 -14.67
CA ALA A 51 -4.51 -11.16 -15.95
C ALA A 51 -4.05 -12.62 -15.85
N ALA A 52 -3.27 -12.97 -14.82
CA ALA A 52 -2.76 -14.33 -14.62
C ALA A 52 -3.91 -15.35 -14.49
N ILE A 53 -4.93 -15.03 -13.69
CA ILE A 53 -6.12 -15.87 -13.54
C ILE A 53 -6.89 -15.99 -14.86
N THR A 54 -7.10 -14.88 -15.55
CA THR A 54 -7.88 -14.84 -16.81
C THR A 54 -7.19 -15.68 -17.89
N VAL A 55 -5.88 -15.53 -18.03
CA VAL A 55 -5.08 -16.28 -18.99
C VAL A 55 -5.07 -17.78 -18.66
N ALA A 56 -4.98 -18.15 -17.39
CA ALA A 56 -5.08 -19.55 -16.97
C ALA A 56 -6.47 -20.15 -17.25
N GLN A 57 -7.55 -19.38 -17.06
CA GLN A 57 -8.92 -19.78 -17.41
C GLN A 57 -9.11 -19.99 -18.92
N LEU A 58 -8.31 -19.33 -19.76
CA LEU A 58 -8.25 -19.57 -21.21
C LEU A 58 -7.42 -20.81 -21.60
N GLY A 59 -6.92 -21.58 -20.62
CA GLY A 59 -6.21 -22.84 -20.84
C GLY A 59 -4.70 -22.69 -21.06
N LEU A 60 -4.13 -21.51 -20.81
CA LEU A 60 -2.71 -21.23 -21.03
C LEU A 60 -1.89 -21.48 -19.77
N LYS A 61 -0.72 -22.11 -19.92
CA LYS A 61 0.21 -22.36 -18.81
C LYS A 61 0.79 -21.03 -18.33
N THR A 62 0.44 -20.62 -17.12
CA THR A 62 0.66 -19.26 -16.63
C THR A 62 1.43 -19.23 -15.31
N THR A 63 2.37 -18.30 -15.20
CA THR A 63 2.99 -17.96 -13.92
C THR A 63 2.92 -16.47 -13.62
N CYS A 64 2.84 -16.13 -12.34
CA CYS A 64 2.91 -14.77 -11.84
C CYS A 64 4.10 -14.62 -10.89
N ILE A 65 4.91 -13.58 -11.11
CA ILE A 65 6.10 -13.26 -10.32
C ILE A 65 5.80 -12.05 -9.41
N GLU A 66 5.98 -12.19 -8.10
CA GLU A 66 5.80 -11.07 -7.14
C GLU A 66 6.96 -10.97 -6.14
N LYS A 67 7.54 -9.76 -6.05
CA LYS A 67 8.67 -9.45 -5.17
C LYS A 67 8.28 -9.10 -3.74
N ARG A 68 7.00 -8.75 -3.48
CA ARG A 68 6.52 -8.39 -2.13
C ARG A 68 6.33 -9.62 -1.22
N GLY A 69 6.24 -10.81 -1.79
CA GLY A 69 5.96 -12.06 -1.04
C GLY A 69 4.47 -12.31 -0.76
N SER A 70 3.66 -11.24 -0.61
CA SER A 70 2.20 -11.28 -0.66
C SER A 70 1.67 -10.73 -2.00
N LEU A 71 0.57 -11.30 -2.49
CA LEU A 71 -0.12 -10.84 -3.70
C LEU A 71 -0.94 -9.55 -3.46
N GLY A 72 -1.43 -8.94 -4.53
CA GLY A 72 -2.26 -7.73 -4.54
C GLY A 72 -1.53 -6.38 -4.60
N ARG A 73 -0.19 -6.36 -4.45
CA ARG A 73 0.68 -5.16 -4.50
C ARG A 73 0.10 -3.93 -3.79
N THR A 74 0.23 -2.74 -4.38
CA THR A 74 -0.09 -1.43 -3.81
C THR A 74 -1.53 -1.36 -3.36
N CYS A 75 -2.49 -1.70 -4.23
CA CYS A 75 -3.90 -1.53 -3.91
C CYS A 75 -4.35 -2.37 -2.70
N LEU A 76 -3.88 -3.62 -2.60
CA LEU A 76 -4.26 -4.49 -1.50
C LEU A 76 -3.42 -4.28 -0.23
N ASN A 77 -2.10 -4.14 -0.36
CA ASN A 77 -1.21 -4.16 0.81
C ASN A 77 -1.01 -2.78 1.43
N VAL A 78 -0.94 -1.70 0.64
CA VAL A 78 -0.52 -0.36 1.12
C VAL A 78 -1.30 0.78 0.45
N GLY A 79 -2.54 0.51 0.06
CA GLY A 79 -3.32 1.42 -0.79
C GLY A 79 -4.82 1.30 -0.53
N CYS A 80 -5.56 0.91 -1.56
CA CYS A 80 -7.02 0.86 -1.57
C CYS A 80 -7.62 0.19 -0.31
N ILE A 81 -7.25 -1.07 -0.05
CA ILE A 81 -7.88 -1.87 1.02
C ILE A 81 -7.60 -1.30 2.40
N PRO A 82 -6.33 -1.07 2.81
CA PRO A 82 -6.08 -0.48 4.12
C PRO A 82 -6.63 0.94 4.25
N SER A 83 -6.58 1.76 3.18
CA SER A 83 -7.19 3.10 3.19
C SER A 83 -8.70 3.03 3.42
N LYS A 84 -9.41 2.14 2.71
CA LYS A 84 -10.87 2.02 2.82
C LYS A 84 -11.29 1.42 4.15
N ALA A 85 -10.51 0.49 4.71
CA ALA A 85 -10.72 0.00 6.06
C ALA A 85 -10.60 1.13 7.10
N MET A 86 -9.54 1.95 7.00
CA MET A 86 -9.34 3.08 7.91
C MET A 86 -10.37 4.18 7.74
N LEU A 87 -10.77 4.53 6.51
CA LEU A 87 -11.84 5.49 6.23
C LEU A 87 -13.16 5.06 6.86
N ASN A 88 -13.53 3.79 6.68
CA ASN A 88 -14.77 3.27 7.24
C ASN A 88 -14.75 3.25 8.78
N ASN A 89 -13.65 2.77 9.38
CA ASN A 89 -13.53 2.67 10.84
C ASN A 89 -13.46 4.05 11.51
N SER A 90 -12.73 5.00 10.93
CA SER A 90 -12.67 6.38 11.42
C SER A 90 -14.01 7.11 11.24
N HIS A 91 -14.74 6.83 10.15
CA HIS A 91 -16.10 7.35 9.96
C HIS A 91 -17.07 6.84 11.04
N PHE A 92 -17.04 5.54 11.39
CA PHE A 92 -17.86 5.02 12.48
C PHE A 92 -17.52 5.66 13.83
N CYS A 93 -16.24 5.88 14.11
CA CYS A 93 -15.81 6.60 15.31
C CYS A 93 -16.40 8.02 15.35
N HIS A 94 -16.27 8.77 14.26
CA HIS A 94 -16.81 10.11 14.12
C HIS A 94 -18.34 10.14 14.28
N GLN A 95 -19.04 9.21 13.64
CA GLN A 95 -20.50 9.13 13.74
C GLN A 95 -20.97 8.84 15.17
N ALA A 96 -20.30 7.89 15.85
CA ALA A 96 -20.61 7.56 17.23
C ALA A 96 -20.35 8.72 18.20
N GLN A 97 -19.35 9.56 17.91
CA GLN A 97 -18.99 10.71 18.74
C GLN A 97 -19.83 11.97 18.48
N HIS A 98 -20.37 12.14 17.27
CA HIS A 98 -20.96 13.43 16.87
C HIS A 98 -22.35 13.33 16.21
N ASP A 99 -22.71 12.19 15.60
CA ASP A 99 -23.89 12.10 14.75
C ASP A 99 -25.06 11.31 15.36
N PHE A 100 -24.79 10.40 16.30
CA PHE A 100 -25.78 9.45 16.79
C PHE A 100 -26.86 10.10 17.67
N GLU A 101 -26.50 11.01 18.57
CA GLU A 101 -27.43 11.67 19.49
C GLU A 101 -28.56 12.40 18.73
N ARG A 102 -28.20 13.20 17.71
CA ARG A 102 -29.18 13.90 16.86
C ARG A 102 -30.09 12.98 16.02
N ARG A 103 -29.80 11.68 16.00
CA ARG A 103 -30.59 10.63 15.34
C ARG A 103 -31.35 9.76 16.34
N GLY A 104 -31.39 10.15 17.62
CA GLY A 104 -32.10 9.42 18.67
C GLY A 104 -31.38 8.16 19.15
N ILE A 105 -30.05 8.10 18.99
CA ILE A 105 -29.22 6.98 19.46
C ILE A 105 -28.26 7.52 20.52
N ASP A 106 -28.55 7.23 21.79
CA ASP A 106 -27.71 7.64 22.91
C ASP A 106 -26.53 6.68 23.07
N VAL A 107 -25.31 7.19 22.93
CA VAL A 107 -24.07 6.44 23.17
C VAL A 107 -23.17 7.24 24.08
N SER A 108 -22.75 6.62 25.18
CA SER A 108 -21.80 7.21 26.14
C SER A 108 -20.45 6.50 26.08
N ASN A 109 -19.37 7.22 26.44
CA ASN A 109 -18.01 6.66 26.61
C ASN A 109 -17.39 6.07 25.31
N VAL A 110 -17.65 6.69 24.16
CA VAL A 110 -17.00 6.30 22.90
C VAL A 110 -15.53 6.71 22.91
N ALA A 111 -14.64 5.73 23.07
CA ALA A 111 -13.19 5.93 23.07
C ALA A 111 -12.53 5.18 21.90
N LEU A 112 -11.53 5.82 21.28
CA LEU A 112 -10.72 5.21 20.23
C LEU A 112 -9.79 4.14 20.81
N ASN A 113 -9.87 2.92 20.27
CA ASN A 113 -8.84 1.89 20.43
C ASN A 113 -8.08 1.75 19.11
N LEU A 114 -7.04 2.57 18.93
CA LEU A 114 -6.26 2.59 17.69
C LEU A 114 -5.56 1.24 17.40
N PRO A 115 -4.93 0.54 18.36
CA PRO A 115 -4.35 -0.77 18.11
C PRO A 115 -5.34 -1.77 17.51
N LYS A 116 -6.57 -1.86 18.04
CA LYS A 116 -7.61 -2.73 17.47
C LYS A 116 -8.09 -2.28 16.09
N MET A 117 -8.14 -0.98 15.84
CA MET A 117 -8.50 -0.45 14.52
C MET A 117 -7.46 -0.82 13.45
N LEU A 118 -6.17 -0.71 13.79
CA LEU A 118 -5.06 -1.13 12.92
C LEU A 118 -5.05 -2.64 12.73
N GLU A 119 -5.30 -3.42 13.78
CA GLU A 119 -5.45 -4.87 13.69
C GLU A 119 -6.58 -5.26 12.73
N ALA A 120 -7.75 -4.62 12.83
CA ALA A 120 -8.88 -4.89 11.92
C ALA A 120 -8.53 -4.56 10.46
N LYS A 121 -7.79 -3.48 10.20
CA LYS A 121 -7.23 -3.15 8.88
C LYS A 121 -6.30 -4.27 8.38
N ASP A 122 -5.37 -4.74 9.23
CA ASP A 122 -4.40 -5.77 8.87
C ASP A 122 -5.05 -7.14 8.62
N GLN A 123 -6.09 -7.47 9.38
CA GLN A 123 -6.90 -8.66 9.16
C GLN A 123 -7.59 -8.62 7.79
N ALA A 124 -8.18 -7.49 7.40
CA ALA A 124 -8.80 -7.32 6.08
C ALA A 124 -7.77 -7.51 4.95
N VAL A 125 -6.58 -6.91 5.09
CA VAL A 125 -5.47 -7.09 4.12
C VAL A 125 -5.02 -8.55 4.06
N THR A 126 -4.82 -9.19 5.21
CA THR A 126 -4.34 -10.58 5.30
C THR A 126 -5.34 -11.58 4.73
N SER A 127 -6.64 -11.39 4.98
CA SER A 127 -7.69 -12.25 4.41
C SER A 127 -7.66 -12.18 2.89
N LEU A 128 -7.73 -10.96 2.35
CA LEU A 128 -7.81 -10.75 0.91
C LEU A 128 -6.53 -11.17 0.17
N THR A 129 -5.35 -11.06 0.78
CA THR A 129 -4.11 -11.56 0.16
C THR A 129 -4.10 -13.08 0.06
N LYS A 130 -4.58 -13.78 1.10
CA LYS A 130 -4.75 -15.24 1.10
C LYS A 130 -5.81 -15.70 0.10
N ASP A 131 -6.89 -14.93 -0.06
CA ASP A 131 -7.93 -15.24 -1.04
C ASP A 131 -7.37 -15.23 -2.47
N ILE A 132 -6.47 -14.29 -2.80
CA ILE A 132 -5.81 -14.29 -4.11
C ILE A 132 -4.87 -15.51 -4.26
N GLU A 133 -4.11 -15.88 -3.23
CA GLU A 133 -3.29 -17.10 -3.29
C GLU A 133 -4.15 -18.36 -3.48
N PHE A 134 -5.33 -18.41 -2.85
CA PHE A 134 -6.31 -19.47 -3.06
C PHE A 134 -6.82 -19.49 -4.52
N LEU A 135 -7.18 -18.32 -5.06
CA LEU A 135 -7.60 -18.19 -6.47
C LEU A 135 -6.51 -18.64 -7.44
N PHE A 136 -5.24 -18.35 -7.17
CA PHE A 136 -4.12 -18.86 -7.98
C PHE A 136 -4.07 -20.38 -7.98
N LYS A 137 -4.19 -21.02 -6.82
CA LYS A 137 -4.24 -22.49 -6.70
C LYS A 137 -5.44 -23.07 -7.46
N GLN A 138 -6.62 -22.47 -7.31
CA GLN A 138 -7.83 -22.92 -8.00
C GLN A 138 -7.69 -22.84 -9.53
N ASN A 139 -7.01 -21.81 -10.05
CA ASN A 139 -6.81 -21.60 -11.48
C ASN A 139 -5.48 -22.18 -12.00
N LYS A 140 -4.72 -22.90 -11.17
CA LYS A 140 -3.40 -23.49 -11.52
C LYS A 140 -2.39 -22.46 -12.06
N VAL A 141 -2.41 -21.25 -11.49
CA VAL A 141 -1.39 -20.23 -11.75
C VAL A 141 -0.19 -20.50 -10.86
N ASP A 142 0.97 -20.71 -11.48
CA ASP A 142 2.22 -20.89 -10.73
C ASP A 142 2.65 -19.57 -10.10
N TYR A 143 2.89 -19.58 -8.79
CA TYR A 143 3.28 -18.37 -8.05
C TYR A 143 4.76 -18.39 -7.68
N ILE A 144 5.55 -17.52 -8.29
CA ILE A 144 6.97 -17.35 -7.97
C ILE A 144 7.18 -16.09 -7.11
N LYS A 145 7.73 -16.29 -5.91
CA LYS A 145 8.08 -15.23 -4.97
C LYS A 145 9.49 -14.73 -5.24
N GLY A 146 9.62 -13.60 -5.94
CA GLY A 146 10.92 -13.08 -6.33
C GLY A 146 10.85 -11.83 -7.20
N THR A 147 12.03 -11.30 -7.53
CA THR A 147 12.19 -10.14 -8.42
C THR A 147 12.57 -10.63 -9.80
N GLY A 148 11.72 -10.36 -10.80
CA GLY A 148 11.97 -10.69 -12.20
C GLY A 148 12.74 -9.59 -12.95
N SER A 149 13.68 -9.99 -13.80
CA SER A 149 14.43 -9.14 -14.72
C SER A 149 14.53 -9.80 -16.10
N PHE A 150 14.50 -9.00 -17.18
CA PHE A 150 14.65 -9.53 -18.54
C PHE A 150 16.11 -9.91 -18.81
N VAL A 151 16.31 -11.15 -19.26
CA VAL A 151 17.58 -11.63 -19.84
C VAL A 151 17.52 -11.54 -21.37
N SER A 152 16.34 -11.78 -21.94
CA SER A 152 16.03 -11.65 -23.36
C SER A 152 14.55 -11.26 -23.51
N PRO A 153 14.03 -11.01 -24.73
CA PRO A 153 12.60 -10.76 -24.93
C PRO A 153 11.66 -11.89 -24.47
N THR A 154 12.15 -13.12 -24.28
CA THR A 154 11.35 -14.30 -23.90
C THR A 154 11.83 -14.98 -22.61
N THR A 155 12.95 -14.54 -22.03
CA THR A 155 13.56 -15.15 -20.84
C THR A 155 13.68 -14.15 -19.71
N LEU A 156 13.23 -14.55 -18.52
CA LEU A 156 13.35 -13.78 -17.28
C LEU A 156 14.25 -14.51 -16.28
N SER A 157 15.18 -13.78 -15.67
CA SER A 157 15.84 -14.18 -14.44
C SER A 157 14.96 -13.77 -13.26
N ILE A 158 14.87 -14.62 -12.25
CA ILE A 158 14.09 -14.38 -11.04
C ILE A 158 14.99 -14.60 -9.83
N GLN A 159 15.26 -13.51 -9.12
CA GLN A 159 15.92 -13.56 -7.83
C GLN A 159 14.88 -13.91 -6.76
N LEU A 160 14.96 -15.11 -6.19
CA LEU A 160 13.95 -15.66 -5.27
C LEU A 160 14.05 -14.99 -3.89
N LEU A 161 12.91 -14.78 -3.24
CA LEU A 161 12.88 -14.18 -1.89
C LEU A 161 13.55 -15.06 -0.83
N GLU A 162 13.51 -16.38 -1.00
CA GLU A 162 14.17 -17.35 -0.12
C GLU A 162 15.68 -17.48 -0.39
N GLY A 163 16.20 -16.72 -1.36
CA GLY A 163 17.57 -16.80 -1.84
C GLY A 163 17.70 -17.68 -3.09
N GLY A 164 18.77 -17.43 -3.85
CA GLY A 164 19.01 -18.10 -5.12
C GLY A 164 18.35 -17.41 -6.32
N GLU A 165 18.54 -18.00 -7.49
CA GLU A 165 18.08 -17.51 -8.77
C GLU A 165 17.46 -18.67 -9.56
N THR A 166 16.39 -18.37 -10.29
CA THR A 166 15.81 -19.27 -11.28
C THR A 166 15.58 -18.52 -12.58
N GLN A 167 15.38 -19.25 -13.67
CA GLN A 167 15.02 -18.68 -14.96
C GLN A 167 13.70 -19.26 -15.43
N VAL A 168 12.91 -18.41 -16.06
CA VAL A 168 11.67 -18.80 -16.73
C VAL A 168 11.70 -18.32 -18.17
N GLU A 169 11.26 -19.19 -19.07
CA GLU A 169 11.03 -18.85 -20.46
C GLU A 169 9.53 -18.77 -20.72
N ALA A 170 9.11 -17.78 -21.51
CA ALA A 170 7.72 -17.59 -21.86
C ALA A 170 7.52 -17.08 -23.29
N LYS A 171 6.42 -17.49 -23.90
CA LYS A 171 6.02 -17.01 -25.23
C LYS A 171 5.53 -15.56 -25.18
N ASN A 172 4.83 -15.19 -24.10
CA ASN A 172 4.28 -13.85 -23.90
C ASN A 172 4.56 -13.37 -22.47
N ILE A 173 4.79 -12.07 -22.31
CA ILE A 173 5.11 -11.46 -21.01
C ILE A 173 4.21 -10.24 -20.79
N ILE A 174 3.49 -10.23 -19.66
CA ILE A 174 2.67 -9.10 -19.22
C ILE A 174 3.44 -8.34 -18.13
N ILE A 175 3.79 -7.08 -18.40
CA ILE A 175 4.43 -6.20 -17.41
C ILE A 175 3.33 -5.50 -16.60
N ALA A 176 3.20 -5.88 -15.33
CA ALA A 176 2.20 -5.35 -14.39
C ALA A 176 2.85 -4.87 -13.08
N THR A 177 4.01 -4.20 -13.21
CA THR A 177 4.84 -3.75 -12.08
C THR A 177 4.25 -2.60 -11.27
N GLY A 178 3.16 -1.98 -11.72
CA GLY A 178 2.46 -0.96 -10.95
C GLY A 178 3.26 0.33 -10.79
N SER A 179 3.12 0.98 -9.64
CA SER A 179 3.66 2.30 -9.35
C SER A 179 4.23 2.40 -7.94
N GLU A 180 5.02 3.45 -7.71
CA GLU A 180 5.63 3.78 -6.43
C GLU A 180 5.39 5.25 -6.04
N VAL A 181 5.75 5.60 -4.81
CA VAL A 181 5.59 6.97 -4.29
C VAL A 181 6.51 7.90 -5.08
N THR A 182 5.96 8.99 -5.61
CA THR A 182 6.74 10.04 -6.27
C THR A 182 7.66 10.72 -5.26
N PRO A 183 8.99 10.71 -5.45
CA PRO A 183 9.91 11.46 -4.61
C PRO A 183 9.60 12.96 -4.65
N PHE A 184 9.90 13.67 -3.56
CA PHE A 184 9.71 15.12 -3.55
C PHE A 184 10.68 15.79 -4.53
N PRO A 185 10.23 16.75 -5.36
CA PRO A 185 11.09 17.42 -6.32
C PRO A 185 12.34 18.02 -5.66
N GLY A 186 13.50 17.77 -6.25
CA GLY A 186 14.79 18.29 -5.76
C GLY A 186 15.30 17.66 -4.46
N GLY A 187 14.67 16.60 -3.94
CA GLY A 187 15.12 15.92 -2.72
C GLY A 187 14.98 16.75 -1.45
N ALA A 188 14.20 17.83 -1.47
CA ALA A 188 14.05 18.75 -0.35
C ALA A 188 13.35 18.14 0.88
N ILE A 189 12.65 17.02 0.69
CA ILE A 189 11.96 16.28 1.74
C ILE A 189 12.34 14.81 1.62
N GLU A 190 12.98 14.29 2.66
CA GLU A 190 13.27 12.86 2.82
C GLU A 190 12.13 12.19 3.59
N ILE A 191 11.67 11.04 3.10
CA ILE A 191 10.61 10.24 3.74
C ILE A 191 11.30 9.24 4.67
N ASP A 192 11.08 9.38 5.98
CA ASP A 192 11.65 8.50 7.00
C ASP A 192 10.64 7.46 7.52
N GLU A 193 9.36 7.57 7.12
CA GLU A 193 8.23 6.75 7.60
C GLU A 193 8.03 6.80 9.13
N GLN A 194 8.57 7.82 9.79
CA GLN A 194 8.44 8.08 11.22
C GLN A 194 7.80 9.45 11.46
N GLN A 195 8.48 10.50 11.04
CA GLN A 195 7.98 11.86 11.09
C GLN A 195 7.44 12.31 9.75
N ILE A 196 8.14 12.01 8.66
CA ILE A 196 7.72 12.31 7.30
C ILE A 196 7.33 10.99 6.66
N ALA A 197 6.03 10.69 6.69
CA ALA A 197 5.50 9.44 6.18
C ALA A 197 4.96 9.58 4.76
N SER A 198 5.10 8.52 3.97
CA SER A 198 4.34 8.36 2.74
C SER A 198 2.90 7.93 3.03
N SER A 199 2.13 7.57 2.01
CA SER A 199 0.85 6.90 2.23
C SER A 199 0.97 5.56 2.95
N THR A 200 2.13 4.89 2.84
CA THR A 200 2.39 3.63 3.55
C THR A 200 2.51 3.88 5.05
N GLY A 201 3.42 4.74 5.49
CA GLY A 201 3.57 5.06 6.92
C GLY A 201 2.32 5.73 7.50
N ALA A 202 1.59 6.53 6.71
CA ALA A 202 0.33 7.15 7.15
C ALA A 202 -0.78 6.13 7.49
N LEU A 203 -0.68 4.89 7.02
CA LEU A 203 -1.60 3.79 7.36
C LEU A 203 -1.13 2.96 8.57
N GLU A 204 0.04 3.27 9.12
CA GLU A 204 0.73 2.50 10.16
C GLU A 204 1.10 3.34 11.38
N LEU A 205 0.63 4.60 11.46
CA LEU A 205 0.90 5.47 12.61
C LEU A 205 0.35 4.84 13.90
N GLN A 206 1.24 4.66 14.87
CA GLN A 206 0.93 3.99 16.14
C GLN A 206 0.22 4.91 17.16
N LYS A 207 0.05 6.18 16.82
CA LYS A 207 -0.67 7.17 17.63
C LYS A 207 -1.37 8.18 16.73
N VAL A 208 -2.48 8.75 17.20
CA VAL A 208 -3.15 9.87 16.53
C VAL A 208 -2.25 11.11 16.66
N PRO A 209 -1.80 11.71 15.54
CA PRO A 209 -1.03 12.95 15.59
C PRO A 209 -1.90 14.09 16.12
N GLU A 210 -1.38 14.94 17.00
CA GLU A 210 -2.11 16.15 17.41
C GLU A 210 -2.31 17.10 16.22
N LYS A 211 -1.26 17.26 15.41
CA LYS A 211 -1.27 18.05 14.18
C LYS A 211 -0.73 17.21 13.04
N LEU A 212 -1.40 17.29 11.90
CA LEU A 212 -1.03 16.59 10.68
C LEU A 212 -0.95 17.55 9.51
N VAL A 213 0.22 17.64 8.89
CA VAL A 213 0.37 18.35 7.61
C VAL A 213 0.36 17.33 6.50
N VAL A 214 -0.54 17.51 5.54
CA VAL A 214 -0.65 16.69 4.33
C VAL A 214 -0.11 17.49 3.16
N ILE A 215 1.01 17.04 2.58
CA ILE A 215 1.60 17.68 1.40
C ILE A 215 1.09 16.99 0.14
N GLY A 216 0.32 17.73 -0.66
CA GLY A 216 -0.43 17.28 -1.82
C GLY A 216 -1.89 17.01 -1.47
N GLY A 217 -2.79 17.84 -2.00
CA GLY A 217 -4.24 17.76 -1.88
C GLY A 217 -4.92 16.87 -2.92
N GLY A 218 -4.21 15.90 -3.52
CA GLY A 218 -4.81 14.84 -4.33
C GLY A 218 -5.59 13.81 -3.50
N ILE A 219 -6.25 12.85 -4.15
CA ILE A 219 -7.16 11.89 -3.49
C ILE A 219 -6.54 11.18 -2.27
N ILE A 220 -5.32 10.64 -2.38
CA ILE A 220 -4.65 9.97 -1.25
C ILE A 220 -4.44 10.93 -0.07
N GLY A 221 -4.05 12.18 -0.38
CA GLY A 221 -3.94 13.30 0.57
C GLY A 221 -5.21 13.49 1.37
N LEU A 222 -6.32 13.63 0.65
CA LEU A 222 -7.62 13.90 1.24
C LEU A 222 -8.17 12.69 1.99
N GLU A 223 -7.97 11.46 1.49
CA GLU A 223 -8.35 10.22 2.19
C GLU A 223 -7.64 10.15 3.55
N MET A 224 -6.31 10.25 3.58
CA MET A 224 -5.54 10.13 4.83
C MET A 224 -5.77 11.31 5.77
N GLY A 225 -5.89 12.53 5.22
CA GLY A 225 -6.28 13.70 6.01
C GLY A 225 -7.65 13.50 6.67
N SER A 226 -8.61 12.91 5.96
CA SER A 226 -9.94 12.65 6.52
C SER A 226 -9.92 11.57 7.60
N VAL A 227 -9.17 10.48 7.40
CA VAL A 227 -8.99 9.42 8.42
C VAL A 227 -8.50 10.03 9.73
N TRP A 228 -7.36 10.73 9.68
CA TRP A 228 -6.73 11.23 10.90
C TRP A 228 -7.51 12.40 11.52
N SER A 229 -8.16 13.24 10.70
CA SER A 229 -9.07 14.27 11.20
C SER A 229 -10.27 13.67 11.96
N CYS A 230 -10.86 12.59 11.44
CA CYS A 230 -11.98 11.90 12.12
C CYS A 230 -11.55 11.26 13.44
N LEU A 231 -10.26 10.91 13.59
CA LEU A 231 -9.70 10.34 14.81
C LEU A 231 -9.19 11.41 15.81
N GLY A 232 -9.26 12.69 15.45
CA GLY A 232 -8.96 13.82 16.34
C GLY A 232 -7.74 14.67 15.96
N SER A 233 -7.04 14.39 14.86
CA SER A 233 -5.92 15.22 14.41
C SER A 233 -6.37 16.57 13.87
N GLU A 234 -5.63 17.63 14.17
CA GLU A 234 -5.75 18.90 13.46
C GLU A 234 -5.05 18.81 12.09
N VAL A 235 -5.81 18.74 11.00
CA VAL A 235 -5.26 18.49 9.67
C VAL A 235 -5.16 19.76 8.82
N THR A 236 -3.98 20.01 8.24
CA THR A 236 -3.76 21.05 7.22
C THR A 236 -3.22 20.44 5.93
N VAL A 237 -3.96 20.62 4.85
CA VAL A 237 -3.56 20.21 3.50
C VAL A 237 -2.85 21.37 2.81
N VAL A 238 -1.63 21.13 2.33
CA VAL A 238 -0.82 22.08 1.55
C VAL A 238 -0.74 21.58 0.11
N GLU A 239 -1.20 22.40 -0.82
CA GLU A 239 -1.30 22.04 -2.25
C GLU A 239 -0.70 23.15 -3.12
N PHE A 240 0.06 22.73 -4.12
CA PHE A 240 0.68 23.59 -5.11
C PHE A 240 -0.37 24.16 -6.08
N LEU A 241 -1.32 23.34 -6.48
CA LEU A 241 -2.42 23.72 -7.37
C LEU A 241 -3.43 24.66 -6.70
N GLY A 242 -4.26 25.28 -7.53
CA GLY A 242 -5.35 26.17 -7.07
C GLY A 242 -6.61 25.45 -6.59
N ALA A 243 -6.66 24.12 -6.68
CA ALA A 243 -7.81 23.29 -6.34
C ALA A 243 -7.34 21.93 -5.79
N ILE A 244 -8.23 21.25 -5.05
CA ILE A 244 -7.97 19.93 -4.47
C ILE A 244 -8.46 18.79 -5.37
N GLY A 245 -8.06 17.57 -5.01
CA GLY A 245 -8.46 16.26 -5.52
C GLY A 245 -7.87 15.83 -6.86
N GLY A 246 -7.19 16.73 -7.56
CA GLY A 246 -6.40 16.40 -8.74
C GLY A 246 -7.20 16.34 -10.04
N ALA A 247 -6.60 15.75 -11.08
CA ALA A 247 -7.16 15.75 -12.43
C ALA A 247 -8.51 15.01 -12.49
N GLY A 248 -9.49 15.62 -13.18
CA GLY A 248 -10.78 14.99 -13.47
C GLY A 248 -11.88 15.22 -12.43
N ILE A 249 -11.64 16.04 -11.40
CA ILE A 249 -12.66 16.38 -10.40
C ILE A 249 -13.00 17.87 -10.32
N ASP A 250 -12.58 18.65 -11.33
CA ASP A 250 -12.62 20.12 -11.31
C ASP A 250 -14.02 20.69 -11.01
N GLU A 251 -15.05 20.04 -11.55
CA GLU A 251 -16.45 20.46 -11.39
C GLU A 251 -16.93 20.36 -9.93
N VAL A 252 -16.45 19.37 -9.19
CA VAL A 252 -16.87 19.09 -7.81
C VAL A 252 -15.87 19.58 -6.76
N ALA A 253 -14.63 19.87 -7.15
CA ALA A 253 -13.52 20.20 -6.26
C ALA A 253 -13.86 21.31 -5.25
N LYS A 254 -14.55 22.37 -5.71
CA LYS A 254 -14.94 23.49 -4.85
C LYS A 254 -15.95 23.09 -3.77
N GLN A 255 -16.96 22.29 -4.13
CA GLN A 255 -17.95 21.83 -3.16
C GLN A 255 -17.35 20.79 -2.22
N PHE A 256 -16.52 19.91 -2.75
CA PHE A 256 -15.81 18.92 -1.95
C PHE A 256 -14.90 19.58 -0.92
N GLN A 257 -14.12 20.59 -1.32
CA GLN A 257 -13.29 21.37 -0.39
C GLN A 257 -14.14 22.01 0.71
N ARG A 258 -15.29 22.61 0.35
CA ARG A 258 -16.20 23.22 1.33
C ARG A 258 -16.72 22.20 2.35
N LEU A 259 -17.03 20.98 1.92
CA LEU A 259 -17.48 19.90 2.82
C LEU A 259 -16.36 19.48 3.76
N LEU A 260 -15.16 19.24 3.24
CA LEU A 260 -14.00 18.87 4.05
C LEU A 260 -13.59 19.99 5.03
N SER A 261 -13.69 21.25 4.63
CA SER A 261 -13.44 22.38 5.53
C SER A 261 -14.46 22.49 6.66
N LYS A 262 -15.73 22.18 6.40
CA LYS A 262 -16.75 22.09 7.45
C LYS A 262 -16.49 20.94 8.42
N GLN A 263 -15.81 19.89 7.97
CA GLN A 263 -15.36 18.76 8.79
C GLN A 263 -14.05 19.03 9.54
N GLY A 264 -13.46 20.23 9.39
CA GLY A 264 -12.29 20.65 10.16
C GLY A 264 -10.97 20.66 9.39
N LEU A 265 -10.92 20.18 8.14
CA LEU A 265 -9.70 20.21 7.34
C LEU A 265 -9.36 21.64 6.90
N LYS A 266 -8.13 22.07 7.14
CA LYS A 266 -7.59 23.35 6.69
C LYS A 266 -6.89 23.18 5.34
N PHE A 267 -6.99 24.18 4.46
CA PHE A 267 -6.38 24.14 3.13
C PHE A 267 -5.49 25.35 2.88
N LYS A 268 -4.27 25.10 2.42
CA LYS A 268 -3.31 26.08 1.91
C LYS A 268 -3.03 25.77 0.44
N LEU A 269 -3.84 26.33 -0.46
CA LEU A 269 -3.74 26.13 -1.91
C LEU A 269 -2.83 27.18 -2.55
N LYS A 270 -2.30 26.93 -3.74
CA LYS A 270 -1.33 27.82 -4.43
C LYS A 270 -0.06 28.08 -3.62
N HIS A 271 0.38 27.12 -2.80
CA HIS A 271 1.59 27.27 -1.99
C HIS A 271 2.74 26.49 -2.65
N GLN A 272 3.82 27.19 -2.98
CA GLN A 272 5.04 26.62 -3.54
C GLN A 272 6.13 26.52 -2.47
N GLY A 273 7.09 25.60 -2.64
CA GLY A 273 8.28 25.53 -1.79
C GLY A 273 7.97 25.09 -0.35
N VAL A 274 7.64 23.81 -0.16
CA VAL A 274 7.50 23.24 1.19
C VAL A 274 8.87 22.78 1.67
N VAL A 275 9.31 23.29 2.82
CA VAL A 275 10.49 22.82 3.53
C VAL A 275 10.02 22.22 4.86
N CYS A 276 10.31 20.93 5.07
CA CYS A 276 10.09 20.29 6.36
C CYS A 276 11.36 20.43 7.20
N ARG A 277 11.23 20.85 8.46
CA ARG A 277 12.33 20.87 9.45
C ARG A 277 11.83 20.27 10.75
N GLU A 278 12.70 19.58 11.46
CA GLU A 278 12.44 19.23 12.85
C GLU A 278 12.42 20.51 13.69
N GLU A 279 11.31 20.75 14.40
CA GLU A 279 11.34 21.70 15.51
C GLU A 279 12.02 21.02 16.69
N GLY A 280 13.20 21.55 17.05
CA GLY A 280 14.00 21.11 18.20
C GLY A 280 13.29 21.17 19.54
#